data_AF-A0A2N5CD43-F1
#
_entry.id   AF-A0A2N5CD43-F1
#
_cell.length_a   1.000
_cell.length_b   1.000
_cell.length_c   1.000
_cell.angle_alpha   90.00
_cell.angle_beta   90.00
_cell.angle_gamma   90.00
#
_symmetry.space_group_name_H-M   'P 1'
#
loop_
_entity.id
_entity.type
_entity.pdbx_description
1 polymer ?
#
loop_
_entity_poly.entity_id
_entity_poly.type
_entity_poly.pdbx_seq_one_letter_code
_entity_poly.pdbx_strand_id
1 'polypeptide(L)'
;MILSAEHGFLSPDIVIAPYNRRMTVARADEMLADLRQFNVHAAWPREIGKALLAGGAESRRVMRAMLSALYPEALPFASETSGGIGQQRAQLGAFLRAGDQ
;
A
#
# COMPACT_ATOMS: atom_id res chain seq x y z
N MET A 1 0.94 -3.72 5.81
CA MET A 1 1.84 -3.95 4.67
C MET A 1 2.49 -2.65 4.26
N ILE A 2 3.74 -2.69 3.81
CA ILE A 2 4.51 -1.53 3.35
C ILE A 2 4.90 -1.76 1.88
N LEU A 3 4.73 -0.77 1.02
CA LEU A 3 5.23 -0.80 -0.35
C LEU A 3 6.58 -0.08 -0.44
N SER A 4 7.63 -0.80 -0.81
CA SER A 4 8.96 -0.29 -1.13
C SER A 4 9.13 -0.18 -2.64
N ALA A 5 9.75 0.91 -3.11
CA ALA A 5 10.11 1.03 -4.52
C ALA A 5 11.22 0.06 -4.94
N GLU A 6 12.08 -0.39 -4.03
CA GLU A 6 13.13 -1.37 -4.32
C GLU A 6 12.59 -2.79 -4.21
N HIS A 7 11.95 -3.10 -3.09
CA HIS A 7 11.67 -4.48 -2.68
C HIS A 7 10.23 -4.94 -2.88
N GLY A 8 9.34 -4.07 -3.39
CA GLY A 8 7.92 -4.39 -3.53
C GLY A 8 7.17 -4.37 -2.19
N PHE A 9 6.17 -5.21 -2.05
CA PHE A 9 5.37 -5.31 -0.82
C PHE A 9 6.11 -6.13 0.25
N LEU A 10 6.15 -5.56 1.46
CA LEU A 10 6.87 -6.09 2.61
C LEU A 10 5.95 -6.16 3.83
N SER A 11 6.17 -7.18 4.66
CA SER A 11 5.69 -7.20 6.04
C SER A 11 6.44 -6.12 6.87
N PRO A 12 5.76 -5.48 7.84
CA PRO A 12 6.32 -4.36 8.60
C PRO A 12 7.50 -4.73 9.52
N ASP A 13 7.68 -6.02 9.80
CA ASP A 13 8.74 -6.60 10.62
C ASP A 13 10.04 -6.92 9.82
N ILE A 14 10.02 -6.78 8.49
CA ILE A 14 11.19 -7.03 7.66
C ILE A 14 12.17 -5.86 7.74
N VAL A 15 13.41 -6.17 8.11
CA VAL A 15 14.54 -5.22 8.08
C VAL A 15 15.11 -5.17 6.67
N ILE A 16 15.19 -3.95 6.10
CA ILE A 16 15.79 -3.70 4.79
C ILE A 16 17.01 -2.80 4.90
N ALA A 17 17.99 -2.98 4.01
CA ALA A 17 19.13 -2.09 3.92
C ALA A 17 18.70 -0.70 3.38
N PRO A 18 19.44 0.38 3.71
CA PRO A 18 19.18 1.69 3.12
C PRO A 18 19.27 1.67 1.58
N TYR A 19 18.36 2.38 0.92
CA TYR A 19 18.31 2.48 -0.54
C TYR A 19 17.76 3.85 -0.98
N ASN A 20 18.05 4.25 -2.23
CA ASN A 20 17.67 5.56 -2.79
C ASN A 20 16.62 5.47 -3.90
N ARG A 21 16.18 4.26 -4.30
CA ARG A 21 15.19 4.09 -5.36
C ARG A 21 13.85 4.70 -4.96
N ARG A 22 13.31 5.54 -5.83
CA ARG A 22 12.05 6.27 -5.60
C ARG A 22 10.91 5.62 -6.38
N MET A 23 9.70 5.76 -5.87
CA MET A 23 8.49 5.40 -6.61
C MET A 23 8.17 6.48 -7.65
N THR A 24 8.80 6.39 -8.81
CA THR A 24 8.49 7.21 -9.99
C THR A 24 7.34 6.60 -10.78
N VAL A 25 6.78 7.34 -11.75
CA VAL A 25 5.75 6.82 -12.68
C VAL A 25 6.25 5.56 -13.39
N ALA A 26 7.45 5.62 -14.00
CA ALA A 26 8.03 4.48 -14.71
C ALA A 26 8.25 3.26 -13.79
N ARG A 27 8.63 3.49 -12.52
CA ARG A 27 8.78 2.41 -11.55
C ARG A 27 7.42 1.81 -11.16
N ALA A 28 6.40 2.64 -10.99
CA ALA A 28 5.05 2.16 -10.76
C ALA A 28 4.53 1.35 -11.96
N ASP A 29 4.77 1.80 -13.19
CA ASP A 29 4.40 1.06 -14.40
C ASP A 29 5.11 -0.30 -14.50
N GLU A 30 6.41 -0.36 -14.18
CA GLU A 30 7.17 -1.62 -14.09
C GLU A 30 6.53 -2.57 -13.05
N MET A 31 6.12 -2.04 -11.90
CA MET A 31 5.44 -2.83 -10.87
C MET A 31 4.06 -3.31 -11.28
N LEU A 32 3.31 -2.48 -11.99
CA LEU A 32 1.97 -2.81 -12.47
C LEU A 32 2.00 -3.84 -13.59
N ALA A 33 3.06 -3.87 -14.41
CA ALA A 33 3.22 -4.84 -15.49
C ALA A 33 3.33 -6.29 -14.97
N ASP A 34 3.94 -6.48 -13.80
CA ASP A 34 3.92 -7.76 -13.09
C ASP A 34 3.93 -7.53 -11.58
N LEU A 35 2.74 -7.51 -10.99
CA LEU A 35 2.59 -7.31 -9.54
C LEU A 35 3.11 -8.50 -8.72
N ARG A 36 3.10 -9.72 -9.27
CA ARG A 36 3.41 -10.93 -8.51
C ARG A 36 4.88 -11.00 -8.14
N GLN A 37 5.79 -10.59 -9.03
CA GLN A 37 7.22 -10.49 -8.71
C GLN A 37 7.52 -9.53 -7.56
N PHE A 38 6.66 -8.54 -7.31
CA PHE A 38 6.81 -7.59 -6.22
C PHE A 38 6.04 -7.97 -4.95
N ASN A 39 5.48 -9.18 -4.89
CA ASN A 39 4.68 -9.65 -3.75
C ASN A 39 5.35 -10.72 -2.89
N VAL A 40 6.58 -11.11 -3.22
CA VAL A 40 7.24 -12.32 -2.70
C VAL A 40 7.48 -12.26 -1.18
N HIS A 41 7.64 -11.06 -0.63
CA HIS A 41 8.00 -10.84 0.77
C HIS A 41 6.84 -10.37 1.65
N ALA A 42 5.62 -10.36 1.11
CA ALA A 42 4.45 -9.86 1.81
C ALA A 42 3.65 -11.00 2.44
N ALA A 43 3.53 -10.98 3.77
CA ALA A 43 2.59 -11.84 4.49
C ALA A 43 1.23 -11.14 4.58
N TRP A 44 0.45 -11.25 3.50
CA TRP A 44 -0.89 -10.68 3.47
C TRP A 44 -1.85 -11.49 4.36
N PRO A 45 -2.77 -10.84 5.09
CA PRO A 45 -3.79 -11.54 5.87
C PRO A 45 -4.72 -12.35 4.95
N ARG A 46 -5.38 -13.38 5.47
CA ARG A 46 -6.31 -14.18 4.64
C ARG A 46 -7.49 -13.36 4.14
N GLU A 47 -7.99 -12.46 4.97
CA GLU A 47 -9.16 -11.63 4.71
C GLU A 47 -8.91 -10.22 5.27
N ILE A 48 -9.51 -9.20 4.65
CA ILE A 48 -9.53 -7.84 5.16
C ILE A 48 -10.93 -7.25 5.00
N GLY A 49 -11.37 -6.43 5.97
CA GLY A 49 -12.66 -5.73 5.87
C GLY A 49 -12.56 -4.36 5.20
N LYS A 50 -11.45 -3.64 5.41
CA LYS A 50 -11.23 -2.29 4.88
C LYS A 50 -9.75 -2.00 4.72
N ALA A 51 -9.42 -1.06 3.84
CA ALA A 51 -8.04 -0.65 3.58
C ALA A 51 -7.90 0.87 3.57
N LEU A 52 -6.75 1.36 4.05
CA LEU A 52 -6.31 2.74 3.86
C LEU A 52 -5.00 2.72 3.09
N LEU A 53 -4.99 3.30 1.90
CA LEU A 53 -3.80 3.44 1.06
C LEU A 53 -3.12 4.76 1.40
N ALA A 54 -2.01 4.70 2.12
CA ALA A 54 -1.23 5.85 2.53
C ALA A 54 0.10 5.90 1.77
N GLY A 55 0.40 7.05 1.16
CA GLY A 55 1.63 7.23 0.39
C GLY A 55 1.48 8.24 -0.75
N GLY A 56 2.52 8.37 -1.59
CA GLY A 56 2.46 9.18 -2.81
C GLY A 56 1.52 8.59 -3.86
N ALA A 57 1.08 9.41 -4.83
CA ALA A 57 0.10 9.00 -5.85
C ALA A 57 0.50 7.71 -6.58
N GLU A 58 1.75 7.62 -7.05
CA GLU A 58 2.26 6.42 -7.73
C GLU A 58 2.29 5.19 -6.82
N SER A 59 2.64 5.36 -5.54
CA SER A 59 2.59 4.28 -4.56
C SER A 59 1.16 3.78 -4.36
N ARG A 60 0.19 4.70 -4.21
CA ARG A 60 -1.22 4.33 -4.02
C ARG A 60 -1.82 3.65 -5.24
N ARG A 61 -1.39 4.01 -6.46
CA ARG A 61 -1.77 3.33 -7.71
C ARG A 61 -1.35 1.85 -7.69
N VAL A 62 -0.10 1.56 -7.32
CA VAL A 62 0.40 0.18 -7.18
C VAL A 62 -0.31 -0.56 -6.05
N MET A 63 -0.49 0.08 -4.88
CA MET A 63 -1.24 -0.50 -3.76
C MET A 63 -2.67 -0.85 -4.12
N ARG A 64 -3.37 0.02 -4.86
CA ARG A 64 -4.74 -0.20 -5.32
C ARG A 64 -4.82 -1.39 -6.28
N ALA A 65 -3.87 -1.52 -7.19
CA ALA A 65 -3.83 -2.64 -8.12
C ALA A 65 -3.57 -3.97 -7.39
N MET A 66 -2.64 -4.00 -6.42
CA MET A 66 -2.41 -5.17 -5.59
C MET A 66 -3.64 -5.52 -4.74
N LEU A 67 -4.29 -4.52 -4.15
CA LEU A 67 -5.51 -4.72 -3.39
C LEU A 67 -6.62 -5.30 -4.26
N SER A 68 -6.81 -4.79 -5.49
CA SER A 68 -7.78 -5.33 -6.42
C SER A 68 -7.47 -6.77 -6.84
N ALA A 69 -6.19 -7.17 -6.85
CA ALA A 69 -5.78 -8.52 -7.22
C ALA A 69 -5.97 -9.53 -6.08
N LEU A 70 -5.76 -9.11 -4.83
CA LEU A 70 -5.81 -9.98 -3.66
C LEU A 70 -7.18 -9.99 -2.96
N TYR A 71 -7.87 -8.85 -2.94
CA TYR A 71 -9.12 -8.62 -2.21
C TYR A 71 -10.09 -7.75 -3.03
N PRO A 72 -10.60 -8.25 -4.17
CA PRO A 72 -11.53 -7.49 -4.99
C PRO A 72 -12.77 -7.02 -4.21
N GLU A 73 -13.22 -7.79 -3.21
CA GLU A 73 -14.33 -7.47 -2.32
C GLU A 73 -14.04 -6.30 -1.36
N ALA A 74 -12.77 -6.07 -1.00
CA ALA A 74 -12.37 -4.99 -0.11
C ALA A 74 -12.13 -3.66 -0.86
N LEU A 75 -11.99 -3.71 -2.18
CA LEU A 75 -11.69 -2.54 -3.01
C LEU A 75 -12.71 -1.39 -2.87
N PRO A 76 -14.04 -1.63 -2.80
CA PRO A 76 -15.02 -0.56 -2.56
C PRO A 76 -14.88 0.11 -1.19
N PHE A 77 -14.30 -0.58 -0.21
CA PHE A 77 -14.06 -0.09 1.15
C PHE A 77 -12.63 0.46 1.33
N ALA A 78 -11.88 0.58 0.23
CA ALA A 78 -10.55 1.15 0.24
C ALA A 78 -10.62 2.68 0.17
N SER A 79 -10.00 3.33 1.15
CA SER A 79 -9.81 4.78 1.18
C SER A 79 -8.37 5.15 0.84
N GLU A 80 -8.15 6.34 0.30
CA GLU A 80 -6.81 6.88 0.05
C GLU A 80 -6.57 8.12 0.88
N THR A 81 -5.33 8.27 1.36
CA THR A 81 -4.95 9.52 2.01
C THR A 81 -4.82 10.67 1.00
N SER A 82 -5.29 11.85 1.38
CA SER A 82 -5.19 13.07 0.56
C SER A 82 -4.68 14.26 1.38
N GLY A 83 -4.20 15.29 0.69
CA GLY A 83 -3.68 16.51 1.32
C GLY A 83 -2.27 16.36 1.88
N GLY A 84 -1.86 17.32 2.72
CA GLY A 84 -0.53 17.36 3.33
C GLY A 84 -0.37 16.39 4.50
N ILE A 85 0.86 16.21 4.99
CA ILE A 85 1.21 15.23 6.05
C ILE A 85 0.30 15.34 7.29
N GLY A 86 -0.02 16.56 7.74
CA GLY A 86 -0.92 16.76 8.88
C GLY A 86 -2.32 16.18 8.67
N GLN A 87 -2.89 16.35 7.47
CA GLN A 87 -4.19 15.82 7.10
C GLN A 87 -4.15 14.30 6.95
N GLN A 88 -3.10 13.76 6.33
CA GLN A 88 -2.92 12.32 6.19
C GLN A 88 -2.81 11.62 7.56
N ARG A 89 -2.11 12.24 8.53
CA ARG A 89 -2.04 11.74 9.91
C ARG A 89 -3.41 11.71 10.61
N ALA A 90 -4.22 12.76 10.42
CA ALA A 90 -5.57 12.81 10.97
C ALA A 90 -6.47 11.72 10.34
N GLN A 91 -6.38 11.52 9.02
CA GLN A 91 -7.10 10.47 8.30
C GLN A 91 -6.71 9.07 8.77
N LEU A 92 -5.40 8.80 8.95
CA LEU A 92 -4.93 7.55 9.53
C LEU A 92 -5.52 7.31 10.93
N GLY A 93 -5.48 8.32 11.80
CA GLY A 93 -6.05 8.22 13.14
C GLY A 93 -7.56 7.92 13.12
N ALA A 94 -8.30 8.54 12.20
CA ALA A 94 -9.73 8.27 12.03
C ALA A 94 -9.98 6.83 11.53
N PHE A 95 -9.20 6.36 10.55
CA PHE A 95 -9.31 5.01 10.01
C PHE A 95 -9.11 3.92 11.08
N LEU A 96 -8.09 4.10 11.93
CA LEU A 96 -7.78 3.18 13.03
C LEU A 96 -8.92 3.09 14.04
N ARG A 97 -9.44 4.23 14.52
CA ARG A 97 -10.57 4.27 15.47
C ARG A 97 -11.87 3.69 14.91
N ALA A 98 -12.08 3.80 13.60
CA ALA A 98 -13.25 3.22 12.94
C ALA A 98 -13.17 1.68 12.83
N GLY A 99 -12.05 1.05 13.22
CA GLY A 99 -11.86 -0.41 13.15
C GLY A 99 -12.10 -1.12 14.48
N ASP A 100 -12.26 -0.37 15.57
CA ASP A 100 -12.50 -0.86 16.92
C ASP A 100 -14.01 -0.93 17.28
N GLN A 101 -14.88 -0.93 16.26
CA GLN A 101 -16.35 -1.02 16.36
C GLN A 101 -16.87 -2.17 15.50
#